data_AF-A0AAW7QFG4-F1
#
_entry.id   AF-A0AAW7QFG4-F1
#
_cell.length_a   1.000
_cell.length_b   1.000
_cell.length_c   1.000
_cell.angle_alpha   90.00
_cell.angle_beta   90.00
_cell.angle_gamma   90.00
#
_symmetry.space_group_name_H-M   'P 1'
#
loop_
_entity.id
_entity.type
_entity.pdbx_description
1 polymer ?
#
loop_
_entity_poly.entity_id
_entity_poly.type
_entity_poly.pdbx_seq_one_letter_code
_entity_poly.pdbx_strand_id
1 'polypeptide(L)' 'MSIDAEKFALAVVSSSNPDLSISDKVKLYEETVEFIENHNQEKLEEAKQRVKDWLI' A
#
# COMPACT_ATOMS: atom_id res chain seq x y z
N MET A 1 -9.65 7.66 1.62
CA MET A 1 -9.12 7.60 0.23
C MET A 1 -8.35 6.30 0.14
N SER A 2 -8.65 5.44 -0.84
CA SER A 2 -7.88 4.21 -1.05
C SER A 2 -6.70 4.53 -1.95
N ILE A 3 -5.50 4.08 -1.58
CA ILE A 3 -4.31 4.21 -2.44
C ILE A 3 -4.38 3.09 -3.48
N ASP A 4 -4.11 3.40 -4.74
CA ASP A 4 -3.92 2.41 -5.80
C ASP A 4 -2.56 1.73 -5.61
N ALA A 5 -2.57 0.48 -5.14
CA ALA A 5 -1.36 -0.24 -4.73
C ALA A 5 -0.36 -0.43 -5.86
N GLU A 6 -0.84 -0.78 -7.07
CA GLU A 6 -0.01 -0.97 -8.25
C GLU A 6 0.65 0.35 -8.68
N LYS A 7 -0.13 1.44 -8.81
CA LYS A 7 0.45 2.74 -9.19
C LYS A 7 1.45 3.24 -8.16
N PHE A 8 1.18 3.03 -6.88
CA PHE A 8 2.09 3.43 -5.82
C PHE A 8 3.38 2.60 -5.84
N ALA A 9 3.28 1.28 -5.98
CA ALA A 9 4.43 0.39 -6.11
C ALA A 9 5.31 0.74 -7.32
N LEU A 10 4.70 1.04 -8.47
CA LEU A 10 5.44 1.53 -9.65
C LEU A 10 6.20 2.83 -9.37
N ALA A 11 5.59 3.78 -8.66
CA ALA A 11 6.25 5.02 -8.28
C ALA A 11 7.42 4.77 -7.31
N VAL A 12 7.25 3.89 -6.33
CA VAL A 12 8.30 3.49 -5.39
C VAL A 12 9.47 2.86 -6.11
N VAL A 13 9.22 1.82 -6.92
CA VAL A 13 10.28 1.15 -7.71
C VAL A 13 10.99 2.13 -8.64
N SER A 14 10.26 3.04 -9.29
CA SER A 14 10.83 4.04 -10.20
C SER A 14 11.69 5.09 -9.48
N SER A 15 11.36 5.41 -8.22
CA SER A 15 12.10 6.36 -7.38
C SER A 15 13.22 5.71 -6.55
N SER A 16 13.31 4.37 -6.57
CA SER A 16 14.31 3.61 -5.82
C SER A 16 15.72 3.71 -6.44
N ASN A 17 16.72 3.15 -5.76
CA ASN A 17 18.09 3.15 -6.26
C ASN A 17 18.18 2.49 -7.65
N PRO A 18 18.68 3.19 -8.69
CA PRO A 18 18.79 2.62 -10.04
C PRO A 18 19.66 1.36 -10.09
N ASP A 19 20.63 1.23 -9.19
CA ASP A 19 21.58 0.12 -9.09
C ASP A 19 20.98 -1.15 -8.45
N LEU A 20 19.74 -1.10 -7.96
CA LEU A 20 19.03 -2.30 -7.50
C LEU A 20 18.93 -3.32 -8.64
N SER A 21 19.19 -4.59 -8.31
CA SER A 21 19.01 -5.67 -9.26
C SER A 21 17.54 -5.78 -9.67
N ILE A 22 17.26 -6.37 -10.83
CA ILE A 22 15.88 -6.61 -11.26
C ILE A 22 15.12 -7.44 -10.24
N SER A 23 15.78 -8.45 -9.64
CA SER A 23 15.17 -9.27 -8.58
C SER A 23 14.77 -8.44 -7.37
N ASP A 24 15.62 -7.50 -6.94
CA ASP A 24 15.32 -6.63 -5.79
C ASP A 24 14.21 -5.63 -6.13
N LYS A 25 14.15 -5.13 -7.37
CA LYS A 25 13.06 -4.26 -7.84
C LYS A 25 11.72 -4.99 -7.88
N VAL A 26 11.69 -6.26 -8.30
CA VAL A 26 10.49 -7.10 -8.26
C VAL A 26 10.05 -7.33 -6.81
N LYS A 27 10.98 -7.67 -5.92
CA LYS A 27 10.67 -7.84 -4.50
C LYS A 27 10.14 -6.55 -3.87
N LEU A 28 10.76 -5.41 -4.16
CA LEU A 28 10.30 -4.10 -3.69
C LEU A 28 8.89 -3.78 -4.21
N TYR A 29 8.57 -4.14 -5.46
CA TYR A 29 7.23 -3.99 -6.00
C TYR A 29 6.21 -4.81 -5.19
N GLU A 30 6.45 -6.11 -5.03
CA GLU A 30 5.56 -7.04 -4.33
C GLU A 30 5.33 -6.62 -2.87
N GLU A 31 6.40 -6.30 -2.14
CA GLU A 31 6.34 -5.82 -0.75
C GLU A 31 5.55 -4.51 -0.64
N THR A 32 5.69 -3.60 -1.62
CA THR A 32 4.95 -2.34 -1.63
C THR A 32 3.47 -2.54 -1.90
N VAL A 33 3.11 -3.44 -2.83
CA VAL A 33 1.70 -3.78 -3.10
C VAL A 33 1.05 -4.33 -1.84
N GLU A 34 1.66 -5.34 -1.21
CA GLU A 34 1.13 -5.95 0.01
C GLU A 34 0.98 -4.93 1.15
N PHE A 35 1.98 -4.05 1.33
CA PHE A 35 1.92 -2.99 2.34
C PHE A 35 0.74 -2.05 2.13
N ILE A 36 0.50 -1.60 0.89
CA ILE A 36 -0.58 -0.65 0.59
C ILE A 36 -1.96 -1.30 0.68
N GLU A 37 -2.10 -2.57 0.28
CA GLU A 37 -3.34 -3.31 0.46
C GLU A 37 -3.72 -3.44 1.93
N ASN A 38 -2.76 -3.81 2.78
CA ASN A 38 -2.95 -3.87 4.23
C ASN A 38 -3.30 -2.49 4.82
N HIS A 39 -2.57 -1.43 4.42
CA HIS A 39 -2.86 -0.06 4.84
C HIS A 39 -4.29 0.38 4.50
N ASN A 40 -4.74 0.10 3.28
CA ASN A 40 -6.09 0.44 2.84
C ASN A 40 -7.15 -0.34 3.63
N GLN A 41 -6.90 -1.62 3.93
CA GLN A 41 -7.80 -2.45 4.71
C GLN A 41 -7.92 -1.93 6.15
N GLU A 42 -6.80 -1.60 6.81
CA GLU A 42 -6.80 -1.00 8.15
C GLU A 42 -7.62 0.30 8.18
N LYS A 43 -7.43 1.18 7.19
CA LYS A 43 -8.19 2.42 7.06
C LYS A 43 -9.69 2.20 6.88
N LEU A 44 -10.07 1.13 6.18
CA LEU A 44 -11.48 0.76 6.02
C LEU A 44 -12.08 0.28 7.34
N GLU A 45 -11.37 -0.56 8.09
CA GLU A 45 -11.84 -1.06 9.39
C GLU A 45 -11.92 0.06 10.43
N GLU A 46 -10.95 0.97 10.46
CA GLU A 46 -11.01 2.20 11.28
C GLU A 46 -12.28 3.02 10.96
N ALA A 47 -12.59 3.19 9.66
CA ALA A 47 -13.78 3.92 9.24
C ALA A 47 -15.08 3.23 9.66
N LYS A 48 -15.17 1.90 9.51
CA LYS A 48 -16.33 1.10 9.96
C LYS A 48 -16.52 1.21 11.47
N GLN A 49 -15.44 1.11 12.24
CA GLN A 49 -15.51 1.22 13.70
C GLN A 49 -16.00 2.59 14.14
N ARG A 50 -15.50 3.67 13.53
CA ARG A 50 -15.97 5.04 13.80
C ARG A 50 -17.47 5.22 13.52
N VAL A 51 -17.99 4.62 12.45
CA VAL A 51 -19.43 4.65 12.14
C VAL A 51 -20.22 3.89 13.19
N LYS A 52 -19.74 2.70 13.60
CA LYS A 52 -20.38 1.91 14.66
C LYS A 52 -20.43 2.67 15.99
N ASP A 53 -19.34 3.32 16.39
CA ASP A 53 -19.27 4.11 17.62
C ASP A 53 -20.19 5.33 17.61
N TRP A 54 -20.54 5.86 16.42
CA TRP A 54 -21.47 6.98 16.29
C TRP A 54 -22.95 6.57 16.39
N LEU A 55 -23.27 5.29 16.18
CA LEU A 55 -24.64 4.76 16.18
C LEU A 55 -25.07 4.19 17.54
N ILE A 56 -24.19 4.19 18.54
CA ILE A 56 -24.40 3.71 19.91
C ILE A 56 -24.44 4.93 20.85
#